data_AF-A0A7S1IEG4-F1
#
_entry.id   AF-A0A7S1IEG4-F1
#
_cell.length_a   1.000
_cell.length_b   1.000
_cell.length_c   1.000
_cell.angle_alpha   90.00
_cell.angle_beta   90.00
_cell.angle_gamma   90.00
#
_symmetry.space_group_name_H-M   'P 1'
#
loop_
_entity.id
_entity.type
_entity.pdbx_description
1 polymer ?
#
loop_
_entity_poly.entity_id
_entity_poly.type
_entity_poly.pdbx_seq_one_letter_code
_entity_poly.pdbx_strand_id
1 'polypeptide(L)'
;DLVHWQLRTHVLTRVSQLDMQGNPDSGGVWAPCLSYSDGTFYLVYTDTKSLDGAFKDTPNYLVTAPGIDGPWSDPIYLNSSGFDPSMFHDDDGRKWVVNM
;
A
#
# COMPACT_ATOMS: atom_id res chain seq x y z
N ASP A 1 -20.58 10.82 7.28
CA ASP A 1 -21.88 10.27 6.83
C ASP A 1 -21.81 9.64 5.43
N LEU A 2 -20.61 9.36 4.92
CA LEU A 2 -20.38 8.88 3.55
C LEU A 2 -20.78 9.87 2.43
N VAL A 3 -21.25 11.08 2.80
CA VAL A 3 -21.58 12.18 1.89
C VAL A 3 -20.51 13.26 1.97
N HIS A 4 -20.15 13.68 3.18
CA HIS A 4 -19.14 14.68 3.45
C HIS A 4 -17.80 14.00 3.69
N TRP A 5 -16.85 14.31 2.82
CA TRP A 5 -15.48 13.82 2.87
C TRP A 5 -14.53 14.98 3.07
N GLN A 6 -13.51 14.75 3.90
CA GLN A 6 -12.39 15.65 4.06
C GLN A 6 -11.10 14.84 3.89
N LEU A 7 -10.12 15.42 3.18
CA LEU A 7 -8.78 14.85 3.15
C LEU A 7 -8.23 14.86 4.58
N ARG A 8 -7.86 13.68 5.09
CA ARG A 8 -7.35 13.56 6.44
C ARG A 8 -5.82 13.61 6.50
N THR A 9 -5.15 12.82 5.68
CA THR A 9 -3.70 12.63 5.74
C THR A 9 -3.16 12.03 4.45
N HIS A 10 -1.83 12.03 4.32
CA HIS A 10 -1.07 11.21 3.39
C HIS A 10 -0.18 10.27 4.21
N VAL A 11 -0.18 8.97 3.90
CA VAL A 11 0.49 7.96 4.70
C VAL A 11 2.00 7.88 4.41
N LEU A 12 2.35 7.84 3.12
CA LEU A 12 3.72 7.64 2.64
C LEU A 12 4.43 8.99 2.54
N THR A 13 5.03 9.43 3.65
CA THR A 13 5.63 10.78 3.78
C THR A 13 7.14 10.78 3.98
N ARG A 14 7.75 9.59 4.09
CA ARG A 14 9.19 9.41 4.26
C ARG A 14 9.79 8.71 3.05
N VAL A 15 11.01 9.10 2.66
CA VAL A 15 11.80 8.40 1.63
C VAL A 15 12.02 6.93 2.00
N SER A 16 12.11 6.60 3.30
CA SER A 16 12.20 5.21 3.77
C SER A 16 10.95 4.37 3.46
N GLN A 17 9.81 5.01 3.20
CA GLN A 17 8.56 4.35 2.82
C GLN A 17 8.38 4.34 1.30
N LEU A 18 8.70 5.45 0.63
CA LEU A 18 8.44 5.62 -0.79
C LEU A 18 9.49 6.54 -1.42
N ASP A 19 10.36 5.95 -2.24
CA ASP A 19 11.30 6.69 -3.08
C ASP A 19 10.91 6.53 -4.56
N MET A 20 10.34 7.60 -5.11
CA MET A 20 9.89 7.67 -6.50
C MET A 20 10.84 8.48 -7.40
N GLN A 21 12.05 8.79 -6.95
CA GLN A 21 13.01 9.48 -7.80
C GLN A 21 13.31 8.62 -9.04
N GLY A 22 13.02 9.16 -10.23
CA GLY A 22 13.22 8.46 -11.50
C GLY A 22 12.13 7.49 -11.91
N ASN A 23 11.02 7.39 -11.16
CA ASN A 23 9.85 6.64 -11.61
C ASN A 23 9.29 7.24 -12.93
N PRO A 24 8.72 6.40 -13.82
CA PRO A 24 8.06 6.89 -15.02
C PRO A 24 6.80 7.68 -14.67
N ASP A 25 6.34 8.51 -15.60
CA ASP A 25 5.02 9.13 -15.51
C ASP A 25 3.96 8.04 -15.32
N SER A 26 3.02 8.26 -14.40
CA SER A 26 2.01 7.26 -13.96
C SER A 26 2.57 6.00 -13.29
N GLY A 27 3.86 5.94 -12.96
CA GLY A 27 4.44 4.92 -12.08
C GLY A 27 4.15 5.19 -10.59
N GLY A 28 4.96 4.64 -9.70
CA GLY A 28 4.83 4.88 -8.26
C GLY A 28 3.59 4.22 -7.67
N VAL A 29 2.86 4.96 -6.85
CA VAL A 29 1.74 4.42 -6.06
C VAL A 29 0.56 4.05 -6.97
N TRP A 30 0.44 2.76 -7.24
CA TRP A 30 -0.76 2.15 -7.83
C TRP A 30 -1.78 1.78 -6.74
N ALA A 31 -2.89 1.13 -7.12
CA ALA A 31 -4.06 0.97 -6.27
C ALA A 31 -3.71 0.45 -4.86
N PRO A 32 -3.99 1.25 -3.81
CA PRO A 32 -3.74 0.83 -2.44
C PRO A 32 -4.93 0.06 -1.87
N CYS A 33 -4.68 -0.75 -0.84
CA CYS A 33 -5.71 -1.29 0.02
C CYS A 33 -5.46 -0.86 1.47
N LEU A 34 -6.39 -0.07 2.01
CA LEU A 34 -6.43 0.33 3.40
C LEU A 34 -7.46 -0.55 4.13
N SER A 35 -7.01 -1.26 5.17
CA SER A 35 -7.86 -2.11 6.00
C SER A 35 -7.59 -1.88 7.48
N TYR A 36 -8.49 -2.36 8.33
CA TYR A 36 -8.39 -2.25 9.78
C TYR A 36 -8.72 -3.60 10.42
N SER A 37 -7.85 -4.07 11.32
CA SER A 37 -7.99 -5.32 12.05
C SER A 37 -7.23 -5.20 13.36
N ASP A 38 -7.74 -5.80 14.44
CA ASP A 38 -7.00 -5.94 15.71
C ASP A 38 -6.40 -4.63 16.24
N GLY A 39 -7.16 -3.53 16.18
CA GLY A 39 -6.70 -2.23 16.68
C GLY A 39 -5.75 -1.48 15.74
N THR A 40 -5.43 -2.04 14.57
CA THR A 40 -4.33 -1.59 13.70
C THR A 40 -4.82 -1.30 12.28
N PHE A 41 -4.38 -0.18 11.72
CA PHE A 41 -4.51 0.11 10.29
C PHE A 41 -3.41 -0.59 9.51
N TYR A 42 -3.78 -1.21 8.40
CA TYR A 42 -2.88 -1.83 7.44
C TYR A 42 -3.06 -1.10 6.11
N LEU A 43 -1.96 -0.64 5.52
CA LEU A 43 -1.95 -0.11 4.16
C LEU A 43 -0.99 -0.97 3.35
N VAL A 44 -1.53 -1.64 2.34
CA VAL A 44 -0.71 -2.24 1.28
C VAL A 44 -0.74 -1.35 0.04
N TYR A 45 0.41 -1.22 -0.60
CA TYR A 45 0.61 -0.38 -1.77
C TYR A 45 1.70 -0.93 -2.68
N THR A 46 1.74 -0.46 -3.91
CA THR A 46 2.73 -0.82 -4.93
C THR A 46 3.58 0.39 -5.27
N ASP A 47 4.86 0.21 -5.57
CA ASP A 47 5.70 1.23 -6.19
C ASP A 47 6.12 0.78 -7.60
N THR A 48 5.25 1.04 -8.58
CA THR A 48 5.42 0.57 -9.96
C THR A 48 6.59 1.28 -10.64
N LYS A 49 7.61 0.50 -11.04
CA LYS A 49 8.85 1.00 -11.65
C LYS A 49 8.84 0.96 -13.18
N SER A 50 8.02 0.11 -13.79
CA SER A 50 7.91 0.00 -15.25
C SER A 50 6.46 -0.17 -15.69
N LEU A 51 6.13 0.49 -16.81
CA LEU A 51 4.77 0.54 -17.38
C LEU A 51 4.72 0.04 -18.82
N ASP A 52 5.83 0.22 -19.54
CA ASP A 52 5.94 -0.08 -20.95
C ASP A 52 6.61 -1.44 -21.19
N GLY A 53 6.13 -2.13 -22.22
CA GLY A 53 6.65 -3.42 -22.64
C GLY A 53 5.85 -4.60 -22.09
N ALA A 54 6.48 -5.77 -22.08
CA ALA A 54 5.80 -7.03 -21.72
C ALA A 54 5.67 -7.24 -20.21
N PHE A 55 6.43 -6.50 -19.40
CA PHE A 55 6.50 -6.66 -17.95
C PHE A 55 6.08 -5.38 -17.24
N LYS A 56 5.61 -5.57 -16.00
CA LYS A 56 5.37 -4.50 -15.04
C LYS A 56 6.11 -4.87 -13.77
N ASP A 57 7.12 -4.09 -13.41
CA ASP A 57 7.88 -4.27 -12.18
C ASP A 57 7.15 -3.57 -11.04
N THR A 58 6.44 -4.36 -10.23
CA THR A 58 5.47 -3.87 -9.25
C THR A 58 5.74 -4.38 -7.83
N PRO A 59 6.82 -3.92 -7.16
CA PRO A 59 7.05 -4.20 -5.75
C PRO A 59 5.89 -3.75 -4.86
N ASN A 60 5.41 -4.67 -4.03
CA ASN A 60 4.32 -4.46 -3.08
C ASN A 60 4.87 -4.43 -1.64
N TYR A 61 4.31 -3.52 -0.85
CA TYR A 61 4.74 -3.27 0.52
C TYR A 61 3.54 -3.16 1.46
N LEU A 62 3.80 -3.39 2.75
CA LEU A 62 2.87 -3.17 3.85
C LEU A 62 3.46 -2.12 4.81
N VAL A 63 2.64 -1.14 5.20
CA VAL A 63 2.89 -0.30 6.38
C VAL A 63 1.70 -0.39 7.34
N THR A 64 1.97 -0.20 8.63
CA THR A 64 0.93 -0.29 9.68
C THR A 64 0.96 0.92 10.60
N ALA A 65 -0.16 1.22 11.25
CA ALA A 65 -0.26 2.28 12.24
C ALA A 65 -1.36 1.99 13.29
N PRO A 66 -1.21 2.49 14.53
CA PRO A 66 -2.27 2.43 15.54
C PRO A 66 -3.42 3.42 15.27
N GLY A 67 -3.20 4.41 14.40
CA GLY A 67 -4.20 5.41 14.01
C GLY A 67 -3.98 5.88 12.58
N ILE A 68 -5.03 6.42 11.94
CA ILE A 68 -4.96 6.87 10.54
C ILE A 68 -3.90 7.97 10.33
N ASP A 69 -3.71 8.84 11.33
CA ASP A 69 -2.72 9.91 11.32
C ASP A 69 -1.30 9.40 11.67
N GLY A 70 -1.14 8.09 11.88
CA GLY A 70 0.13 7.44 12.21
C GLY A 70 0.36 7.26 13.72
N PRO A 71 1.63 7.06 14.13
CA PRO A 71 2.80 6.95 13.26
C PRO A 71 2.72 5.69 12.38
N TRP A 72 3.01 5.85 11.09
CA TRP A 72 3.10 4.73 10.15
C TRP A 72 4.49 4.11 10.17
N SER A 73 4.55 2.77 10.19
CA SER A 73 5.79 1.99 10.20
C SER A 73 6.65 2.22 8.94
N ASP A 74 7.89 1.76 8.98
CA ASP A 74 8.65 1.51 7.76
C ASP A 74 8.07 0.31 7.00
N PRO A 75 8.30 0.20 5.68
CA PRO A 75 7.63 -0.77 4.84
C PRO A 75 8.18 -2.18 5.03
N ILE A 76 7.27 -3.15 5.10
CA ILE A 76 7.57 -4.56 4.98
C ILE A 76 7.36 -4.95 3.52
N TYR A 77 8.41 -5.41 2.84
CA TYR A 77 8.28 -5.95 1.49
C TYR A 77 7.45 -7.24 1.50
N LEU A 78 6.52 -7.35 0.55
CA LEU A 78 5.65 -8.52 0.39
C LEU A 78 6.09 -9.39 -0.78
N ASN A 79 5.91 -8.91 -2.00
CA ASN A 79 6.23 -9.60 -3.25
C ASN A 79 6.33 -8.58 -4.41
N SER A 80 6.60 -9.08 -5.62
CA SER A 80 6.56 -8.30 -6.87
C SER A 80 5.92 -9.11 -8.00
N SER A 81 4.99 -10.02 -7.69
CA SER A 81 4.38 -10.89 -8.71
C SER A 81 3.34 -10.18 -9.57
N GLY A 82 2.91 -8.98 -9.16
CA GLY A 82 1.81 -8.24 -9.75
C GLY A 82 1.47 -6.98 -8.95
N PHE A 83 0.46 -6.25 -9.36
CA PHE A 83 -0.03 -5.00 -8.74
C PHE A 83 -1.39 -5.24 -8.05
N ASP A 84 -2.05 -4.15 -7.62
CA ASP A 84 -3.31 -4.18 -6.87
C ASP A 84 -3.28 -5.10 -5.63
N PRO A 85 -2.28 -4.96 -4.75
CA PRO A 85 -2.23 -5.75 -3.52
C PRO A 85 -3.44 -5.41 -2.65
N SER A 86 -4.06 -6.45 -2.11
CA SER A 86 -5.13 -6.33 -1.13
C SER A 86 -4.90 -7.27 0.05
N MET A 87 -5.19 -6.77 1.25
CA MET A 87 -5.05 -7.52 2.49
C MET A 87 -6.41 -7.99 2.98
N PHE A 88 -6.57 -9.31 3.08
CA PHE A 88 -7.75 -9.95 3.65
C PHE A 88 -7.45 -10.43 5.07
N HIS A 89 -8.29 -10.04 6.01
CA HIS A 89 -8.25 -10.48 7.41
C HIS A 89 -9.34 -11.54 7.59
N ASP A 90 -8.92 -12.79 7.78
CA ASP A 90 -9.81 -13.93 7.88
C ASP A 90 -10.35 -14.08 9.32
N ASP A 91 -11.52 -14.70 9.46
CA ASP A 91 -12.21 -14.85 10.74
C ASP A 91 -11.46 -15.77 11.72
N ASP A 92 -10.54 -16.60 11.21
CA ASP A 92 -9.66 -17.45 12.02
C ASP A 92 -8.36 -16.76 12.49
N GLY A 93 -8.24 -15.46 12.20
CA GLY A 93 -7.08 -14.64 12.58
C GLY A 93 -5.92 -14.69 11.60
N ARG A 94 -5.97 -15.53 10.55
CA ARG A 94 -4.98 -15.49 9.46
C ARG A 94 -5.16 -14.22 8.64
N LYS A 95 -4.06 -13.78 8.02
CA LYS A 95 -4.02 -12.64 7.11
C LYS A 95 -3.49 -13.12 5.77
N TRP A 96 -4.20 -12.79 4.70
CA TRP A 96 -3.88 -13.18 3.34
C TRP A 96 -3.61 -11.94 2.49
N VAL A 97 -2.64 -12.06 1.58
CA VAL A 97 -2.38 -11.05 0.55
C VAL A 97 -2.78 -11.65 -0.79
N VAL A 98 -3.58 -10.90 -1.54
CA VAL A 98 -3.94 -11.20 -2.94
C VAL A 98 -3.45 -10.05 -3.81
N ASN A 99 -3.01 -10.36 -5.03
CA ASN A 99 -2.57 -9.36 -6.01
C ASN A 99 -2.71 -9.93 -7.44
N MET A 100 -2.69 -9.04 -8.44
CA MET A 100 -2.88 -9.33 -9.88
C MET A 100 -1.59 -9.23 -10.65
#